data_AF-A0A426VVA7-F1
#
_entry.id   AF-A0A426VVA7-F1
#
_cell.length_a   1.000
_cell.length_b   1.000
_cell.length_c   1.000
_cell.angle_alpha   90.00
_cell.angle_beta   90.00
_cell.angle_gamma   90.00
#
_symmetry.space_group_name_H-M   'P 1'
#
loop_
_entity.id
_entity.type
_entity.pdbx_description
1 polymer ?
#
loop_
_entity_poly.entity_id
_entity_poly.type
_entity_poly.pdbx_seq_one_letter_code
_entity_poly.pdbx_strand_id
1 'polypeptide(L)'
;MRFERCRKLFGNDGFKKLQKAKILILGVGGVGSYALDCLFRSGIHDITILDYDIYDETNQNRQIGSEAVGESKIETLAKLYPGIKTIHQQMNMAWVENFDFDPYDIIIDAADTTKVKIELAKKEYKKLIMSVGSAKRFETNKIEVASIWKTHGDALARKIRNELKKAKFDRNFTVVFSPEEDRCKEKGSCVAVTGAFGLTICSEVIKRILK
;
A
#
# COMPACT_ATOMS: atom_id res chain seq x y z
N MET A 1 -16.17 19.71 -12.67
CA MET A 1 -14.73 19.32 -12.86
C MET A 1 -14.45 17.99 -12.16
N ARG A 2 -13.51 17.17 -12.65
CA ARG A 2 -13.21 15.79 -12.17
C ARG A 2 -13.19 15.61 -10.64
N PHE A 3 -12.59 16.55 -9.89
CA PHE A 3 -12.37 16.44 -8.43
C PHE A 3 -13.26 17.36 -7.58
N GLU A 4 -14.38 17.84 -8.11
CA GLU A 4 -15.22 18.83 -7.43
C GLU A 4 -15.74 18.36 -6.05
N ARG A 5 -16.14 17.09 -5.94
CA ARG A 5 -16.61 16.52 -4.66
C ARG A 5 -15.49 16.42 -3.62
N CYS A 6 -14.29 16.02 -4.03
CA CYS A 6 -13.10 16.01 -3.18
C CYS A 6 -12.76 17.44 -2.70
N ARG A 7 -12.82 18.43 -3.60
CA ARG A 7 -12.58 19.84 -3.24
C ARG A 7 -13.60 20.38 -2.24
N LYS A 8 -14.88 20.02 -2.37
CA LYS A 8 -15.92 20.39 -1.40
C LYS A 8 -15.68 19.75 -0.03
N LEU A 9 -15.20 18.50 0.00
CA LEU A 9 -14.92 17.77 1.24
C LEU A 9 -13.67 18.28 1.97
N PHE A 10 -12.56 18.51 1.25
CA PHE A 10 -11.26 18.85 1.85
C PHE A 10 -10.99 20.36 1.91
N GLY A 11 -11.87 21.18 1.32
CA GLY A 11 -11.61 22.60 1.09
C GLY A 11 -10.53 22.84 0.04
N ASN A 12 -10.38 24.10 -0.40
CA ASN A 12 -9.39 24.44 -1.43
C ASN A 12 -7.95 24.20 -0.95
N ASP A 13 -7.63 24.51 0.31
CA ASP A 13 -6.26 24.37 0.81
C ASP A 13 -5.89 22.92 1.09
N GLY A 14 -6.80 22.13 1.67
CA GLY A 14 -6.61 20.68 1.83
C GLY A 14 -6.42 19.99 0.48
N PHE A 15 -7.23 20.34 -0.52
CA PHE A 15 -7.07 19.83 -1.86
C PHE A 15 -5.73 20.25 -2.50
N LYS A 16 -5.27 21.49 -2.32
CA LYS A 16 -3.93 21.91 -2.76
C LYS A 16 -2.81 21.12 -2.09
N LYS A 17 -2.93 20.75 -0.81
CA LYS A 17 -1.97 19.86 -0.14
C LYS A 17 -1.94 18.48 -0.82
N LEU A 18 -3.09 17.88 -1.10
CA LEU A 18 -3.19 16.60 -1.82
C LEU A 18 -2.51 16.64 -3.20
N GLN A 19 -2.69 17.73 -3.93
CA GLN A 19 -2.11 17.93 -5.27
C GLN A 19 -0.58 18.05 -5.26
N LYS A 20 0.02 18.45 -4.13
CA LYS A 20 1.47 18.60 -3.96
C LYS A 20 2.15 17.34 -3.39
N ALA A 21 1.36 16.43 -2.81
CA ALA A 21 1.89 15.25 -2.14
C ALA A 21 2.50 14.27 -3.15
N LYS A 22 3.66 13.73 -2.80
CA LYS A 22 4.41 12.74 -3.58
C LYS A 22 4.33 11.38 -2.91
N ILE A 23 3.71 10.42 -3.59
CA ILE A 23 3.42 9.10 -3.04
C ILE A 23 4.20 8.03 -3.78
N LEU A 24 4.88 7.16 -3.04
CA LEU A 24 5.47 5.93 -3.57
C LEU A 24 4.62 4.73 -3.14
N ILE A 25 4.19 3.90 -4.08
CA ILE A 25 3.49 2.64 -3.82
C ILE A 25 4.39 1.48 -4.21
N LEU A 26 4.75 0.66 -3.21
CA LEU A 26 5.58 -0.51 -3.36
C LEU A 26 4.71 -1.76 -3.43
N GLY A 27 4.65 -2.36 -4.62
CA GLY A 27 3.74 -3.46 -4.96
C GLY A 27 2.35 -2.95 -5.33
N VAL A 28 1.87 -3.32 -6.52
CA VAL A 28 0.54 -2.99 -7.06
C VAL A 28 -0.33 -4.22 -7.25
N GLY A 29 -0.19 -5.20 -6.36
CA GLY A 29 -1.08 -6.35 -6.28
C GLY A 29 -2.46 -6.01 -5.71
N GLY A 30 -3.08 -6.95 -4.99
CA GLY A 30 -4.49 -6.83 -4.57
C GLY A 30 -4.79 -5.73 -3.54
N VAL A 31 -3.77 -5.15 -2.91
CA VAL A 31 -3.90 -4.00 -2.01
C VAL A 31 -3.43 -2.72 -2.71
N GLY A 32 -2.21 -2.73 -3.27
CA GLY A 32 -1.60 -1.56 -3.86
C GLY A 32 -2.34 -1.00 -5.07
N SER A 33 -2.93 -1.86 -5.91
CA SER A 33 -3.73 -1.39 -7.06
C SER A 33 -4.98 -0.61 -6.63
N TYR A 34 -5.65 -1.02 -5.54
CA TYR A 34 -6.78 -0.29 -4.97
C TYR A 34 -6.36 0.98 -4.24
N ALA A 35 -5.20 0.97 -3.57
CA ALA A 35 -4.62 2.19 -3.02
C ALA A 35 -4.33 3.21 -4.13
N LEU A 36 -3.70 2.78 -5.23
CA LEU A 36 -3.46 3.59 -6.42
C LEU A 36 -4.76 4.19 -6.97
N ASP A 37 -5.78 3.35 -7.24
CA ASP A 37 -7.07 3.81 -7.78
C ASP A 37 -7.69 4.90 -6.90
N CYS A 38 -7.76 4.65 -5.59
CA CYS A 38 -8.35 5.58 -4.64
C CYS A 38 -7.57 6.90 -4.56
N LEU A 39 -6.23 6.86 -4.50
CA LEU A 39 -5.41 8.06 -4.41
C LEU A 39 -5.51 8.91 -5.68
N PHE A 40 -5.42 8.28 -6.85
CA PHE A 40 -5.55 8.93 -8.14
C PHE A 40 -6.94 9.58 -8.32
N ARG A 41 -8.01 8.89 -7.89
CA ARG A 41 -9.37 9.43 -7.93
C ARG A 41 -9.65 10.49 -6.87
N SER A 42 -8.86 10.52 -5.80
CA SER A 42 -8.94 11.54 -4.75
C SER A 42 -8.23 12.85 -5.10
N GLY A 43 -7.54 12.89 -6.24
CA GLY A 43 -6.81 14.07 -6.70
C GLY A 43 -5.40 14.16 -6.13
N ILE A 44 -4.71 13.03 -5.95
CA ILE A 44 -3.25 13.03 -5.82
C ILE A 44 -2.66 12.79 -7.20
N HIS A 45 -1.69 13.63 -7.59
CA HIS A 45 -1.15 13.64 -8.95
C HIS A 45 0.25 13.01 -9.06
N ASP A 46 1.14 13.26 -8.10
CA ASP A 46 2.50 12.72 -8.12
C ASP A 46 2.53 11.36 -7.40
N ILE A 47 2.13 10.32 -8.14
CA ILE A 47 2.15 8.94 -7.67
C ILE A 47 3.19 8.18 -8.49
N THR A 48 4.15 7.58 -7.81
CA THR A 48 5.06 6.58 -8.37
C THR A 48 4.64 5.20 -7.91
N ILE A 49 4.53 4.25 -8.83
CA ILE A 49 4.33 2.83 -8.53
C ILE A 49 5.57 2.03 -8.88
N LEU A 50 5.90 1.05 -8.03
CA LEU A 50 7.01 0.15 -8.22
C LEU A 50 6.55 -1.29 -8.07
N ASP A 51 6.76 -2.09 -9.11
CA ASP A 51 6.50 -3.52 -9.14
C ASP A 51 7.37 -4.16 -10.24
N TYR A 52 7.52 -5.47 -10.19
CA TYR A 52 8.27 -6.25 -11.19
C TYR A 52 7.38 -7.23 -11.96
N ASP A 53 6.27 -7.63 -11.36
CA ASP A 53 5.46 -8.72 -11.84
C ASP A 53 4.66 -8.37 -13.11
N ILE A 54 4.26 -9.42 -13.81
CA ILE A 54 3.23 -9.39 -14.85
C ILE A 54 1.91 -9.90 -14.28
N TYR A 55 0.80 -9.66 -14.98
CA TYR A 55 -0.48 -10.25 -14.61
C TYR A 55 -0.55 -11.73 -14.97
N ASP A 56 -1.15 -12.49 -14.07
CA ASP A 56 -1.49 -13.90 -14.21
C ASP A 56 -3.00 -14.08 -13.97
N GLU A 57 -3.62 -15.09 -14.58
CA GLU A 57 -5.06 -15.35 -14.44
C GLU A 57 -5.51 -15.45 -12.97
N THR A 58 -4.65 -16.01 -12.09
CA THR A 58 -4.92 -16.11 -10.65
C THR A 58 -5.01 -14.75 -9.94
N ASN A 59 -4.70 -13.64 -10.62
CA ASN A 59 -4.77 -12.29 -10.08
C ASN A 59 -6.17 -11.67 -10.23
N GLN A 60 -7.00 -12.17 -11.15
CA GLN A 60 -8.32 -11.63 -11.49
C GLN A 60 -9.30 -11.56 -10.33
N ASN A 61 -9.11 -12.40 -9.32
CA ASN A 61 -9.97 -12.39 -8.14
C ASN A 61 -9.78 -11.17 -7.24
N ARG A 62 -8.76 -10.31 -7.43
CA ARG A 62 -8.39 -9.29 -6.43
C ARG A 62 -7.54 -8.11 -6.89
N GLN A 63 -7.11 -8.01 -8.15
CA GLN A 63 -6.20 -6.95 -8.61
C GLN A 63 -6.87 -6.09 -9.68
N ILE A 64 -6.69 -4.77 -9.65
CA ILE A 64 -7.19 -3.92 -10.75
C ILE A 64 -6.26 -4.09 -11.94
N GLY A 65 -6.80 -4.30 -13.14
CA GLY A 65 -6.03 -4.41 -14.39
C GLY A 65 -5.57 -5.83 -14.76
N SER A 66 -5.93 -6.84 -13.96
CA SER A 66 -5.51 -8.24 -14.15
C SER A 66 -5.99 -8.94 -15.42
N GLU A 67 -6.86 -8.28 -16.17
CA GLU A 67 -7.46 -8.82 -17.38
C GLU A 67 -6.45 -8.76 -18.54
N ALA A 68 -5.41 -7.94 -18.40
CA ALA A 68 -4.25 -7.87 -19.27
C ALA A 68 -3.22 -8.99 -18.92
N VAL A 69 -3.65 -10.25 -18.93
CA VAL A 69 -2.79 -11.40 -18.61
C VAL A 69 -1.54 -11.40 -19.50
N GLY A 70 -0.37 -11.58 -18.89
CA GLY A 70 0.94 -11.54 -19.56
C GLY A 70 1.54 -10.13 -19.71
N GLU A 71 0.79 -9.06 -19.44
CA GLU A 71 1.32 -7.69 -19.44
C GLU A 71 1.96 -7.30 -18.12
N SER A 72 2.92 -6.37 -18.17
CA SER A 72 3.53 -5.74 -17.00
C SER A 72 2.48 -4.97 -16.20
N LYS A 73 2.38 -5.27 -14.89
CA LYS A 73 1.36 -4.65 -14.02
C LYS A 73 1.41 -3.14 -14.04
N ILE A 74 2.61 -2.57 -13.95
CA ILE A 74 2.83 -1.12 -13.89
C ILE A 74 2.54 -0.44 -15.22
N GLU A 75 2.82 -1.09 -16.35
CA GLU A 75 2.55 -0.51 -17.67
C GLU A 75 1.05 -0.48 -17.95
N THR A 76 0.34 -1.57 -17.65
CA THR A 76 -1.13 -1.62 -17.75
C THR A 76 -1.77 -0.57 -16.83
N LEU A 77 -1.30 -0.44 -15.58
CA LEU A 77 -1.83 0.56 -14.65
C LEU A 77 -1.51 2.00 -15.09
N ALA A 78 -0.35 2.25 -15.73
CA ALA A 78 -0.03 3.57 -16.29
C ALA A 78 -0.98 3.96 -17.44
N LYS A 79 -1.47 2.99 -18.23
CA LYS A 79 -2.53 3.22 -19.22
C LYS A 79 -3.86 3.61 -18.56
N LEU A 80 -4.21 2.97 -17.43
CA LEU A 80 -5.45 3.23 -16.68
C LEU A 80 -5.42 4.54 -15.90
N TYR A 81 -4.24 4.96 -15.45
CA TYR A 81 -4.03 6.15 -14.62
C TYR A 81 -3.00 7.08 -15.26
N PRO A 82 -3.36 7.82 -16.32
CA PRO A 82 -2.40 8.68 -17.03
C PRO A 82 -1.75 9.71 -16.10
N GLY A 83 -0.43 9.83 -16.17
CA GLY A 83 0.37 10.80 -15.41
C GLY A 83 1.09 10.22 -14.19
N ILE A 84 0.82 8.97 -13.80
CA ILE A 84 1.63 8.29 -12.78
C ILE A 84 3.02 7.96 -13.32
N LYS A 85 4.00 7.83 -12.42
CA LYS A 85 5.35 7.37 -12.73
C LYS A 85 5.45 5.87 -12.41
N THR A 86 6.26 5.15 -13.17
CA THR A 86 6.46 3.71 -12.99
C THR A 86 7.93 3.39 -12.80
N ILE A 87 8.21 2.41 -11.94
CA ILE A 87 9.55 1.85 -11.74
C ILE A 87 9.44 0.34 -11.90
N HIS A 88 10.01 -0.20 -12.98
CA HIS A 88 10.02 -1.64 -13.23
C HIS A 88 11.21 -2.29 -12.53
N GLN A 89 11.03 -2.73 -11.28
CA GLN A 89 12.14 -3.26 -10.50
C GLN A 89 11.69 -4.25 -9.43
N GLN A 90 12.45 -5.33 -9.27
CA GLN A 90 12.25 -6.27 -8.18
C GLN A 90 12.74 -5.67 -6.86
N MET A 91 11.88 -5.71 -5.84
CA MET A 91 12.25 -5.29 -4.49
C MET A 91 13.05 -6.39 -3.79
N ASN A 92 14.28 -6.09 -3.44
CA ASN A 92 15.13 -6.91 -2.60
C ASN A 92 15.88 -6.02 -1.59
N MET A 93 16.74 -6.62 -0.78
CA MET A 93 17.48 -5.91 0.27
C MET A 93 18.41 -4.83 -0.30
N ALA A 94 19.14 -5.18 -1.37
CA ALA A 94 20.05 -4.24 -2.03
C ALA A 94 19.29 -3.07 -2.65
N TRP A 95 18.09 -3.31 -3.17
CA TRP A 95 17.21 -2.25 -3.64
C TRP A 95 16.81 -1.31 -2.49
N VAL A 96 16.32 -1.83 -1.35
CA VAL A 96 15.93 -0.98 -0.20
C VAL A 96 17.12 -0.13 0.28
N GLU A 97 18.33 -0.69 0.29
CA GLU A 97 19.54 0.02 0.69
C GLU A 97 19.87 1.19 -0.23
N ASN A 98 19.81 0.98 -1.55
CA ASN A 98 20.28 1.94 -2.55
C ASN A 98 19.18 2.87 -3.10
N PHE A 99 17.90 2.56 -2.89
CA PHE A 99 16.82 3.38 -3.40
C PHE A 99 16.72 4.71 -2.65
N ASP A 100 16.54 5.78 -3.41
CA ASP A 100 16.32 7.14 -2.90
C ASP A 100 14.84 7.36 -2.58
N PHE A 101 14.54 7.45 -1.28
CA PHE A 101 13.21 7.68 -0.74
C PHE A 101 12.96 9.16 -0.41
N ASP A 102 13.97 10.03 -0.50
CA ASP A 102 13.86 11.44 -0.12
C ASP A 102 12.80 12.21 -0.92
N PRO A 103 12.64 11.99 -2.24
CA PRO A 103 11.64 12.71 -3.03
C PRO A 103 10.19 12.46 -2.62
N TYR A 104 9.90 11.41 -1.85
CA TYR A 104 8.54 11.00 -1.50
C TYR A 104 8.16 11.47 -0.10
N ASP A 105 6.92 11.94 0.04
CA ASP A 105 6.37 12.36 1.34
C ASP A 105 5.84 11.16 2.13
N ILE A 106 5.25 10.19 1.41
CA ILE A 106 4.62 9.00 1.98
C ILE A 106 4.97 7.78 1.12
N ILE A 107 5.27 6.69 1.81
CA ILE A 107 5.57 5.39 1.21
C ILE A 107 4.50 4.41 1.67
N ILE A 108 3.83 3.79 0.70
CA ILE A 108 2.88 2.70 0.92
C ILE A 108 3.60 1.39 0.64
N ASP A 109 3.69 0.53 1.66
CA ASP A 109 4.18 -0.83 1.51
C ASP A 109 3.04 -1.83 1.38
N ALA A 110 2.81 -2.27 0.14
CA ALA A 110 1.92 -3.37 -0.22
C ALA A 110 2.68 -4.56 -0.84
N ALA A 111 4.01 -4.62 -0.64
CA ALA A 111 4.85 -5.72 -1.10
C ALA A 111 4.51 -7.01 -0.33
N ASP A 112 4.91 -8.17 -0.88
CA ASP A 112 4.66 -9.48 -0.26
C ASP A 112 5.89 -10.04 0.48
N THR A 113 7.07 -9.43 0.27
CA THR A 113 8.36 -9.93 0.75
C THR A 113 8.65 -9.40 2.15
N THR A 114 8.55 -10.27 3.17
CA THR A 114 8.70 -9.88 4.59
C THR A 114 10.02 -9.19 4.91
N LYS A 115 11.14 -9.61 4.29
CA LYS A 115 12.47 -9.00 4.53
C LYS A 115 12.51 -7.54 4.06
N VAL A 116 11.96 -7.27 2.87
CA VAL A 116 11.83 -5.90 2.32
C VAL A 116 11.00 -5.03 3.27
N LYS A 117 9.86 -5.53 3.77
CA LYS A 117 9.02 -4.80 4.73
C LYS A 117 9.80 -4.38 5.98
N ILE A 118 10.61 -5.28 6.54
CA ILE A 118 11.38 -5.04 7.77
C ILE A 118 12.45 -3.97 7.52
N GLU A 119 13.22 -4.05 6.44
CA GLU A 119 14.25 -3.03 6.16
C GLU A 119 13.65 -1.69 5.80
N LEU A 120 12.57 -1.68 5.03
CA LEU A 120 11.84 -0.46 4.73
C LEU A 120 11.31 0.19 6.01
N ALA A 121 10.79 -0.60 6.95
CA ALA A 121 10.39 -0.08 8.26
C ALA A 121 11.57 0.54 9.01
N LYS A 122 12.75 -0.08 9.02
CA LYS A 122 13.93 0.49 9.68
C LYS A 122 14.38 1.81 9.05
N LYS A 123 14.39 1.88 7.71
CA LYS A 123 14.88 3.04 6.94
C LYS A 123 13.87 4.20 6.93
N GLU A 124 12.60 3.88 6.67
CA GLU A 124 11.58 4.87 6.29
C GLU A 124 10.35 4.95 7.21
N TYR A 125 10.43 4.45 8.45
CA TYR A 125 9.29 4.42 9.40
C TYR A 125 8.51 5.73 9.49
N LYS A 126 9.19 6.88 9.37
CA LYS A 126 8.54 8.20 9.44
C LYS A 126 7.52 8.36 8.34
N LYS A 127 7.82 7.96 7.10
CA LYS A 127 6.97 8.15 5.90
C LYS A 127 6.07 6.95 5.61
N LEU A 128 6.29 5.84 6.31
CA LEU A 128 5.70 4.54 5.99
C LEU A 128 4.26 4.34 6.47
N ILE A 129 3.44 3.80 5.58
CA ILE A 129 2.18 3.11 5.87
C ILE A 129 2.29 1.70 5.31
N MET A 130 2.24 0.69 6.18
CA MET A 130 2.45 -0.70 5.80
C MET A 130 1.15 -1.50 5.82
N SER A 131 0.92 -2.31 4.79
CA SER A 131 -0.13 -3.31 4.75
C SER A 131 0.39 -4.68 5.19
N VAL A 132 -0.34 -5.34 6.09
CA VAL A 132 -0.11 -6.75 6.47
C VAL A 132 -1.44 -7.48 6.65
N GLY A 133 -1.55 -8.73 6.21
CA GLY A 133 -2.72 -9.54 6.57
C GLY A 133 -3.99 -9.33 5.75
N SER A 134 -3.89 -9.05 4.46
CA SER A 134 -5.10 -8.94 3.61
C SER A 134 -5.58 -10.29 3.05
N ALA A 135 -4.82 -11.37 3.26
CA ALA A 135 -5.14 -12.72 2.78
C ALA A 135 -5.94 -13.53 3.82
N LYS A 136 -6.58 -14.61 3.37
CA LYS A 136 -7.29 -15.64 4.18
C LYS A 136 -8.48 -15.14 4.99
N ARG A 137 -9.05 -14.02 4.57
CA ARG A 137 -10.00 -13.19 5.32
C ARG A 137 -11.06 -12.64 4.39
N PHE A 138 -12.26 -12.35 4.92
CA PHE A 138 -13.35 -11.76 4.15
C PHE A 138 -14.13 -10.66 4.92
N GLU A 139 -13.88 -10.46 6.21
CA GLU A 139 -14.61 -9.50 7.04
C GLU A 139 -13.94 -8.11 7.01
N THR A 140 -14.49 -7.20 6.21
CA THR A 140 -13.93 -5.85 6.03
C THR A 140 -14.07 -4.96 7.26
N ASN A 141 -15.06 -5.21 8.12
CA ASN A 141 -15.27 -4.48 9.38
C ASN A 141 -14.22 -4.79 10.46
N LYS A 142 -13.37 -5.80 10.25
CA LYS A 142 -12.23 -6.13 11.13
C LYS A 142 -10.93 -5.47 10.69
N ILE A 143 -10.94 -4.64 9.64
CA ILE A 143 -9.73 -3.90 9.24
C ILE A 143 -9.46 -2.81 10.27
N GLU A 144 -8.22 -2.78 10.75
CA GLU A 144 -7.75 -1.84 11.76
C GLU A 144 -6.52 -1.07 11.28
N VAL A 145 -6.36 0.15 11.80
CA VAL A 145 -5.17 0.98 11.62
C VAL A 145 -4.54 1.24 12.98
N ALA A 146 -3.30 0.83 13.16
CA ALA A 146 -2.58 1.03 14.41
C ALA A 146 -1.08 1.24 14.20
N SER A 147 -0.37 1.60 15.28
CA SER A 147 1.09 1.46 15.30
C SER A 147 1.46 -0.01 15.16
N ILE A 148 2.58 -0.31 14.49
CA ILE A 148 3.13 -1.67 14.40
C ILE A 148 3.13 -2.40 15.75
N TRP A 149 3.45 -1.73 16.86
CA TRP A 149 3.52 -2.37 18.19
C TRP A 149 2.18 -2.71 18.82
N LYS A 150 1.10 -2.10 18.34
CA LYS A 150 -0.28 -2.32 18.82
C LYS A 150 -1.06 -3.32 17.95
N THR A 151 -0.45 -3.81 16.86
CA THR A 151 -1.07 -4.84 16.01
C THR A 151 -1.23 -6.17 16.76
N HIS A 152 -2.32 -6.89 16.49
CA HIS A 152 -2.68 -8.15 17.14
C HIS A 152 -3.46 -9.05 16.16
N GLY A 153 -3.67 -10.33 16.49
CA GLY A 153 -4.39 -11.30 15.63
C GLY A 153 -3.75 -11.63 14.27
N ASP A 154 -2.68 -10.93 13.87
CA ASP A 154 -2.03 -11.09 12.57
C ASP A 154 -0.64 -11.74 12.67
N ALA A 155 -0.45 -12.87 11.99
CA ALA A 155 0.79 -13.63 12.02
C ALA A 155 1.97 -12.90 11.34
N LEU A 156 1.73 -12.17 10.25
CA LEU A 156 2.76 -11.42 9.54
C LEU A 156 3.20 -10.21 10.36
N ALA A 157 2.25 -9.45 10.91
CA ALA A 157 2.52 -8.35 11.82
C ALA A 157 3.32 -8.82 13.04
N ARG A 158 2.94 -9.96 13.63
CA ARG A 158 3.69 -10.58 14.74
C ARG A 158 5.11 -10.93 14.36
N LYS A 159 5.31 -11.54 13.18
CA LYS A 159 6.64 -11.86 12.66
C LYS A 159 7.49 -10.60 12.49
N ILE A 160 6.96 -9.56 11.88
CA ILE A 160 7.63 -8.26 11.70
C ILE A 160 7.99 -7.63 13.05
N ARG A 161 7.06 -7.58 14.01
CA ARG A 161 7.33 -7.08 15.37
C ARG A 161 8.49 -7.82 16.03
N ASN A 162 8.52 -9.15 15.91
CA ASN A 162 9.58 -9.96 16.52
C ASN A 162 10.95 -9.68 15.90
N GLU A 163 11.02 -9.55 14.56
CA GLU A 163 12.27 -9.21 13.87
C GLU A 163 12.74 -7.79 14.20
N LEU A 164 11.82 -6.81 14.29
CA LEU A 164 12.17 -5.45 14.73
C LEU A 164 12.69 -5.43 16.17
N LYS A 165 12.09 -6.19 17.09
CA LYS A 165 12.58 -6.35 18.47
C LYS A 165 13.99 -6.95 18.51
N LYS A 166 14.25 -8.00 17.73
CA LYS A 166 15.60 -8.60 17.61
C LYS A 166 16.62 -7.59 17.11
N ALA A 167 16.22 -6.73 16.17
CA ALA A 167 17.04 -5.64 15.66
C ALA A 167 17.13 -4.42 16.61
N LYS A 168 16.55 -4.50 17.82
CA LYS A 168 16.47 -3.40 18.80
C LYS A 168 15.85 -2.12 18.22
N PHE A 169 14.97 -2.25 17.23
CA PHE A 169 14.25 -1.13 16.65
C PHE A 169 13.01 -0.83 17.49
N ASP A 170 12.83 0.45 17.87
CA ASP A 170 11.80 0.89 18.83
C ASP A 170 10.84 1.96 18.27
N ARG A 171 11.02 2.38 17.01
CA ARG A 171 10.23 3.46 16.41
C ARG A 171 8.85 2.98 15.93
N ASN A 172 7.90 3.90 15.89
CA ASN A 172 6.52 3.61 15.49
C ASN A 172 6.29 3.99 14.02
N PHE A 173 5.54 3.16 13.30
CA PHE A 173 4.96 3.48 11.99
C PHE A 173 3.53 2.93 11.90
N THR A 174 2.76 3.45 10.95
CA THR A 174 1.35 3.09 10.74
C THR A 174 1.25 1.77 9.98
N VAL A 175 0.36 0.90 10.45
CA VAL A 175 0.07 -0.40 9.86
C VAL A 175 -1.43 -0.57 9.68
N VAL A 176 -1.83 -0.98 8.49
CA VAL A 176 -3.19 -1.48 8.19
C VAL A 176 -3.15 -3.01 8.27
N PHE A 177 -3.97 -3.58 9.13
CA PHE A 177 -4.03 -5.02 9.40
C PHE A 177 -5.46 -5.46 9.71
N SER A 178 -5.66 -6.77 9.90
CA SER A 178 -6.90 -7.31 10.45
C SER A 178 -6.54 -8.34 11.53
N PRO A 179 -7.23 -8.36 12.68
CA PRO A 179 -7.08 -9.43 13.65
C PRO A 179 -7.99 -10.63 13.34
N GLU A 180 -8.72 -10.64 12.21
CA GLU A 180 -9.52 -11.79 11.78
C GLU A 180 -8.63 -13.05 11.70
N GLU A 181 -9.13 -14.15 12.26
CA GLU A 181 -8.44 -15.44 12.18
C GLU A 181 -8.38 -15.94 10.73
N ASP A 182 -7.28 -16.62 10.39
CA ASP A 182 -7.13 -17.26 9.08
C ASP A 182 -8.28 -18.26 8.84
N ARG A 183 -9.06 -18.06 7.78
CA ARG A 183 -10.16 -18.97 7.40
C ARG A 183 -9.70 -20.20 6.61
N CYS A 184 -8.47 -20.20 6.12
CA CYS A 184 -7.91 -21.30 5.35
C CYS A 184 -6.40 -21.46 5.54
N LYS A 185 -5.89 -22.64 5.20
CA LYS A 185 -4.46 -22.97 5.27
C LYS A 185 -3.70 -22.37 4.10
N GLU A 186 -4.20 -22.52 2.86
CA GLU A 186 -3.58 -21.92 1.68
C GLU A 186 -3.73 -20.40 1.66
N LYS A 187 -3.02 -19.74 0.74
CA LYS A 187 -3.13 -18.29 0.51
C LYS A 187 -4.41 -17.96 -0.29
N GLY A 188 -5.56 -18.10 0.35
CA GLY A 188 -6.83 -17.59 -0.17
C GLY A 188 -6.91 -16.06 -0.06
N SER A 189 -7.76 -15.43 -0.87
CA SER A 189 -7.98 -13.99 -0.85
C SER A 189 -9.38 -13.63 -1.31
N CYS A 190 -9.94 -12.57 -0.75
CA CYS A 190 -11.20 -11.98 -1.18
C CYS A 190 -10.98 -10.50 -1.52
N VAL A 191 -11.42 -10.07 -2.71
CA VAL A 191 -11.28 -8.67 -3.15
C VAL A 191 -11.93 -7.68 -2.18
N ALA A 192 -13.00 -8.09 -1.49
CA ALA A 192 -13.64 -7.24 -0.49
C ALA A 192 -12.62 -6.79 0.57
N VAL A 193 -11.76 -7.70 1.05
CA VAL A 193 -10.74 -7.39 2.05
C VAL A 193 -9.52 -6.74 1.41
N THR A 194 -8.93 -7.31 0.35
CA THR A 194 -7.71 -6.73 -0.22
C THR A 194 -7.94 -5.32 -0.77
N GLY A 195 -9.09 -5.09 -1.41
CA GLY A 195 -9.52 -3.79 -1.86
C GLY A 195 -9.80 -2.83 -0.71
N ALA A 196 -10.53 -3.26 0.33
CA ALA A 196 -10.79 -2.42 1.50
C ALA A 196 -9.51 -2.04 2.26
N PHE A 197 -8.49 -2.91 2.28
CA PHE A 197 -7.15 -2.56 2.77
C PHE A 197 -6.56 -1.39 1.97
N GLY A 198 -6.60 -1.45 0.63
CA GLY A 198 -6.14 -0.37 -0.24
C GLY A 198 -6.89 0.95 0.00
N LEU A 199 -8.22 0.88 0.15
CA LEU A 199 -9.05 2.04 0.47
C LEU A 199 -8.74 2.62 1.88
N THR A 200 -8.47 1.76 2.85
CA THR A 200 -8.10 2.17 4.21
C THR A 200 -6.74 2.87 4.22
N ILE A 201 -5.76 2.34 3.48
CA ILE A 201 -4.46 2.98 3.27
C ILE A 201 -4.64 4.35 2.64
N CYS A 202 -5.45 4.46 1.58
CA CYS A 202 -5.76 5.73 0.92
C CYS A 202 -6.32 6.77 1.91
N SER A 203 -7.24 6.36 2.78
CA SER A 203 -7.79 7.23 3.83
C SER A 203 -6.71 7.72 4.80
N GLU A 204 -5.80 6.85 5.25
CA GLU A 204 -4.71 7.23 6.15
C GLU A 204 -3.67 8.13 5.48
N VAL A 205 -3.39 7.94 4.18
CA VAL A 205 -2.57 8.87 3.39
C VAL A 205 -3.20 10.26 3.37
N ILE A 206 -4.49 10.36 3.02
CA ILE A 206 -5.22 11.63 2.95
C ILE A 206 -5.22 12.32 4.31
N LYS A 207 -5.57 11.60 5.38
CA LYS A 207 -5.56 12.10 6.76
C LYS A 207 -4.18 12.63 7.17
N ARG A 208 -3.10 11.98 6.74
CA ARG A 208 -1.74 12.41 7.02
C ARG A 208 -1.36 13.69 6.26
N ILE A 209 -1.80 13.84 5.01
CA ILE A 209 -1.57 15.05 4.21
C ILE A 209 -2.38 16.25 4.70
N LEU A 210 -3.61 16.02 5.17
CA LEU A 210 -4.51 17.10 5.57
C LEU A 210 -4.19 17.72 6.93
N LYS A 211 -3.54 16.96 7.82
CA LYS A 211 -2.97 17.49 9.07
C LYS A 211 -2.03 18.67 8.81
#